data_AF-A0A4S1FEX7-F1
#
_entry.id   AF-A0A4S1FEX7-F1
#
_cell.length_a   1.000
_cell.length_b   1.000
_cell.length_c   1.000
_cell.angle_alpha   90.00
_cell.angle_beta   90.00
_cell.angle_gamma   90.00
#
_symmetry.space_group_name_H-M   'P 1'
#
loop_
_entity.id
_entity.type
_entity.pdbx_description
1 polymer ?
#
loop_
_entity_poly.entity_id
_entity_poly.type
_entity_poly.pdbx_seq_one_letter_code
_entity_poly.pdbx_strand_id
1 'polypeptide(L)'
;SPGTLIADPAARRSELRLTLISPEKFKTIDNASIDELNAHCEKWPVVWLDCTGLANIQLIEEIGRIFNLHPLALEDVVNTGQRPKVDFFEDHA
;
A
#
# COMPACT_ATOMS: atom_id res chain seq x y z
N SER A 1 -11.46 11.79 -13.90
CA SER A 1 -12.32 10.68 -14.38
C SER A 1 -12.35 9.61 -13.30
N PRO A 2 -13.28 8.63 -13.30
CA PRO A 2 -13.23 7.51 -12.36
C PRO A 2 -11.85 6.83 -12.39
N GLY A 3 -11.31 6.47 -11.23
CA GLY A 3 -9.96 5.89 -11.09
C GLY A 3 -8.81 6.91 -11.08
N THR A 4 -9.09 8.22 -10.99
CA THR A 4 -8.07 9.26 -10.79
C THR A 4 -7.83 9.45 -9.30
N LEU A 5 -6.57 9.31 -8.86
CA LEU A 5 -6.21 9.50 -7.46
C LEU A 5 -5.94 10.98 -7.15
N ILE A 6 -6.58 11.50 -6.10
CA ILE A 6 -6.43 12.88 -5.65
C ILE A 6 -6.14 12.84 -4.15
N ALA A 7 -4.94 13.25 -3.75
CA ALA A 7 -4.58 13.30 -2.33
C ALA A 7 -5.47 14.31 -1.58
N ASP A 8 -5.91 13.91 -0.38
CA ASP A 8 -6.47 14.85 0.59
C ASP A 8 -5.41 15.94 0.92
N PRO A 9 -5.73 17.24 0.82
CA PRO A 9 -4.81 18.32 1.20
C PRO A 9 -4.28 18.23 2.64
N ALA A 10 -5.02 17.56 3.54
CA ALA A 10 -4.61 17.32 4.92
C ALA A 10 -3.82 16.01 5.10
N ALA A 11 -3.59 15.24 4.03
CA ALA A 11 -2.83 14.00 4.10
C ALA A 11 -1.38 14.26 4.54
N ARG A 12 -0.89 13.40 5.43
CA ARG A 12 0.51 13.40 5.85
C ARG A 12 1.40 12.81 4.76
N ARG A 13 2.69 13.15 4.83
CA ARG A 13 3.74 12.56 3.99
C ARG A 13 3.66 11.03 4.03
N SER A 14 3.77 10.42 2.86
CA SER A 14 3.78 8.97 2.74
C SER A 14 5.07 8.35 3.24
N GLU A 15 4.92 7.34 4.08
CA GLU A 15 6.00 6.57 4.70
C GLU A 15 5.67 5.08 4.63
N LEU A 16 6.69 4.30 4.22
CA LEU A 16 6.58 2.86 4.17
C LEU A 16 7.33 2.22 5.33
N ARG A 17 6.73 1.18 5.87
CA ARG A 17 7.37 0.24 6.78
C ARG A 17 7.16 -1.17 6.25
N LEU A 18 8.21 -1.98 6.26
CA LEU A 18 8.12 -3.40 5.97
C LEU A 18 8.26 -4.20 7.26
N THR A 19 7.36 -5.14 7.48
CA THR A 19 7.57 -6.22 8.45
C THR A 19 7.68 -7.54 7.69
N LEU A 20 8.87 -8.13 7.74
CA LEU A 20 9.25 -9.35 7.05
C LEU A 20 9.12 -10.51 8.03
N ILE A 21 8.35 -11.55 7.68
CA ILE A 21 7.95 -12.60 8.63
C ILE A 21 8.22 -13.97 8.03
N SER A 22 8.85 -14.85 8.80
CA SER A 22 8.93 -16.30 8.59
C SER A 22 8.54 -17.03 9.88
N PRO A 23 8.36 -18.37 9.86
CA PRO A 23 8.06 -19.12 11.08
C PRO A 23 9.12 -18.98 12.18
N GLU A 24 10.39 -18.74 11.80
CA GLU A 24 11.53 -18.75 12.71
C GLU A 24 11.99 -17.35 13.12
N LYS A 25 11.66 -16.31 12.35
CA LYS A 25 12.14 -14.95 12.58
C LYS A 25 11.23 -13.90 11.96
N PHE A 26 11.37 -12.68 12.47
CA PHE A 26 10.82 -11.49 11.83
C PHE A 26 11.84 -10.34 11.85
N LYS A 27 11.66 -9.37 10.96
CA LYS A 27 12.44 -8.13 10.91
C LYS A 27 11.53 -6.98 10.48
N THR A 28 11.75 -5.81 11.06
CA THR A 28 11.12 -4.56 10.59
C THR A 28 12.15 -3.66 9.91
N ILE A 29 11.73 -2.98 8.84
CA ILE A 29 12.47 -1.94 8.15
C ILE A 29 11.58 -0.69 8.16
N ASP A 30 11.98 0.32 8.93
CA ASP A 30 11.34 1.63 8.93
C ASP A 30 11.83 2.48 7.75
N ASN A 31 10.97 3.38 7.25
CA ASN A 31 11.28 4.24 6.10
C ASN A 31 11.76 3.47 4.87
N ALA A 32 11.15 2.32 4.62
CA ALA A 32 11.52 1.44 3.52
C ALA A 32 11.28 2.12 2.16
N SER A 33 12.05 1.72 1.15
CA SER A 33 11.76 2.06 -0.25
C SER A 33 10.91 1.00 -0.94
N ILE A 34 10.33 1.35 -2.09
CA ILE A 34 9.67 0.36 -2.97
C ILE A 34 10.68 -0.66 -3.51
N ASP A 35 11.93 -0.27 -3.74
CA ASP A 35 12.97 -1.21 -4.16
C ASP A 35 13.24 -2.27 -3.08
N GLU A 36 13.22 -1.89 -1.80
CA GLU A 36 13.36 -2.82 -0.68
C GLU A 36 12.16 -3.77 -0.58
N LEU A 37 10.95 -3.30 -0.86
CA LEU A 37 9.76 -4.16 -0.94
C LEU A 37 9.98 -5.25 -2.00
N ASN A 38 10.29 -4.86 -3.24
CA ASN A 38 10.51 -5.79 -4.35
C ASN A 38 11.64 -6.78 -4.04
N ALA A 39 12.74 -6.30 -3.45
CA ALA A 39 13.88 -7.13 -3.08
C ALA A 39 13.57 -8.17 -1.97
N HIS A 40 12.48 -8.00 -1.24
CA HIS A 40 12.07 -8.87 -0.13
C HIS A 40 10.87 -9.77 -0.43
N CYS A 41 10.00 -9.42 -1.38
CA CYS A 41 8.85 -10.25 -1.78
C CYS A 41 9.24 -11.69 -2.20
N GLU A 42 10.41 -11.89 -2.81
CA GLU A 42 10.88 -13.23 -3.21
C GLU A 42 11.60 -14.00 -2.08
N LYS A 43 11.99 -13.31 -1.01
CA LYS A 43 12.89 -13.86 0.03
C LYS A 43 12.19 -14.21 1.33
N TRP A 44 11.00 -13.65 1.56
CA TRP A 44 10.24 -13.84 2.78
C TRP A 44 8.87 -14.41 2.46
N PRO A 45 8.40 -15.43 3.21
CA PRO A 45 7.12 -16.06 2.93
C PRO A 45 5.95 -15.11 3.21
N VAL A 46 6.12 -14.15 4.11
CA VAL A 46 5.14 -13.09 4.38
C VAL A 46 5.84 -11.74 4.47
N VAL A 47 5.33 -10.76 3.73
CA VAL A 47 5.75 -9.36 3.78
C VAL A 47 4.53 -8.51 4.10
N TRP A 48 4.54 -7.83 5.25
CA TRP A 48 3.56 -6.80 5.58
C TRP A 48 4.13 -5.44 5.15
N LEU A 49 3.52 -4.84 4.12
CA LEU A 49 3.75 -3.46 3.74
C LEU A 49 2.75 -2.54 4.45
N ASP A 50 3.25 -1.67 5.32
CA ASP A 50 2.48 -0.62 5.95
C ASP A 50 2.80 0.71 5.25
N CYS A 51 1.80 1.31 4.62
CA CYS A 51 1.88 2.61 3.94
C CYS A 51 1.02 3.61 4.70
N THR A 52 1.66 4.54 5.41
CA THR A 52 0.98 5.57 6.20
C THR A 52 1.19 6.93 5.57
N GLY A 53 0.22 7.83 5.72
CA GLY A 53 0.23 9.13 5.05
C GLY A 53 0.02 8.97 3.55
N LEU A 54 -1.05 9.53 3.00
CA LEU A 54 -1.45 9.25 1.61
C LEU A 54 -1.22 10.44 0.67
N ALA A 55 -0.27 11.32 1.01
CA ALA A 55 0.03 12.51 0.22
C ALA A 55 0.78 12.22 -1.10
N ASN A 56 1.53 11.11 -1.19
CA ASN A 56 2.29 10.74 -2.39
C ASN A 56 1.48 9.80 -3.29
N ILE A 57 0.74 10.37 -4.23
CA ILE A 57 -0.12 9.61 -5.15
C ILE A 57 0.68 8.69 -6.06
N GLN A 58 1.85 9.11 -6.54
CA GLN A 58 2.68 8.30 -7.44
C GLN A 58 3.16 7.02 -6.75
N LEU A 59 3.49 7.11 -5.46
CA LEU A 59 3.84 5.96 -4.63
C LEU A 59 2.66 5.00 -4.45
N ILE A 60 1.47 5.53 -4.20
CA ILE A 60 0.25 4.73 -4.03
C ILE A 60 -0.12 4.01 -5.34
N GLU A 61 0.02 4.70 -6.48
CA GLU A 61 -0.13 4.10 -7.80
C GLU A 61 0.88 2.98 -8.04
N GLU A 62 2.13 3.18 -7.62
CA GLU A 62 3.18 2.18 -7.76
C GLU A 62 2.90 0.93 -6.92
N ILE A 63 2.47 1.09 -5.67
CA ILE A 63 2.00 -0.01 -4.82
C ILE A 63 0.83 -0.73 -5.50
N GLY A 64 -0.15 0.04 -6.00
CA GLY A 64 -1.29 -0.50 -6.73
C GLY A 64 -0.89 -1.36 -7.92
N ARG A 65 0.10 -0.93 -8.71
CA ARG A 65 0.63 -1.71 -9.83
C ARG A 65 1.35 -2.98 -9.37
N ILE A 66 2.17 -2.90 -8.32
CA ILE A 66 2.94 -4.05 -7.79
C ILE A 66 2.01 -5.17 -7.33
N PHE A 67 0.92 -4.82 -6.64
CA PHE A 67 -0.03 -5.79 -6.10
C PHE A 67 -1.27 -6.02 -6.98
N ASN A 68 -1.30 -5.44 -8.19
CA ASN A 68 -2.43 -5.52 -9.10
C ASN A 68 -3.77 -5.13 -8.45
N LEU A 69 -3.78 -4.04 -7.67
CA LEU A 69 -4.98 -3.51 -7.01
C LEU A 69 -5.85 -2.75 -8.01
N HIS A 70 -7.17 -2.90 -7.89
CA HIS A 70 -8.10 -2.21 -8.78
C HIS A 70 -8.03 -0.68 -8.59
N PRO A 71 -8.01 0.14 -9.66
CA PRO A 71 -7.88 1.60 -9.54
C PRO A 71 -8.95 2.26 -8.66
N LEU A 72 -10.18 1.75 -8.69
CA LEU A 72 -11.27 2.24 -7.81
C LEU A 72 -11.00 1.96 -6.33
N ALA A 73 -10.37 0.82 -6.01
CA ALA A 73 -9.99 0.52 -4.63
C ALA A 73 -8.93 1.51 -4.12
N LEU A 74 -7.96 1.87 -4.97
CA LEU A 74 -6.97 2.90 -4.64
C LEU A 74 -7.64 4.27 -4.44
N GLU A 75 -8.61 4.62 -5.28
CA GLU A 75 -9.37 5.87 -5.17
C GLU A 75 -10.10 5.94 -3.82
N ASP A 76 -10.72 4.85 -3.40
CA ASP A 76 -11.41 4.76 -2.11
C ASP A 76 -10.43 4.87 -0.92
N VAL A 77 -9.24 4.30 -1.02
CA VAL A 77 -8.19 4.38 0.02
C VAL A 77 -7.72 5.82 0.22
N VAL A 78 -7.52 6.57 -0.87
CA VAL A 78 -7.05 7.96 -0.79
C VAL A 78 -8.17 8.91 -0.32
N ASN A 79 -9.43 8.57 -0.60
CA ASN A 79 -10.61 9.33 -0.17
C ASN A 79 -11.01 9.00 1.29
N THR A 80 -10.36 9.63 2.26
CA THR A 80 -10.50 9.38 3.71
C THR A 80 -11.89 9.67 4.32
N GLY A 81 -12.82 10.26 3.57
CA GLY A 81 -14.19 10.58 4.03
C GLY A 81 -15.20 9.43 3.91
N GLN A 82 -14.78 8.27 3.42
CA GLN A 82 -15.66 7.11 3.22
C GLN A 82 -16.02 6.40 4.53
N ARG A 83 -17.18 5.74 4.56
CA ARG A 83 -17.56 4.86 5.68
C ARG A 83 -16.78 3.54 5.59
N PRO A 84 -16.52 2.85 6.72
CA PRO A 84 -15.95 1.51 6.70
C PRO A 84 -16.77 0.57 5.80
N LYS A 85 -16.08 -0.13 4.90
CA LYS A 85 -16.66 -1.04 3.92
C LYS A 85 -15.67 -2.18 3.62
N VAL A 86 -16.19 -3.24 3.01
CA VAL A 86 -15.42 -4.37 2.46
C VAL A 86 -15.92 -4.56 1.04
N ASP A 87 -15.01 -4.50 0.08
CA ASP A 87 -15.31 -4.62 -1.34
C ASP A 87 -14.49 -5.76 -1.93
N PHE A 88 -15.17 -6.73 -2.55
CA PHE A 88 -14.51 -7.86 -3.20
C PHE A 88 -14.20 -7.51 -4.66
N PHE A 89 -12.92 -7.52 -4.99
CA PHE A 89 -12.39 -7.47 -6.36
C PHE A 89 -11.88 -8.87 -6.74
N GLU A 90 -11.73 -9.18 -8.02
CA GLU A 90 -11.48 -10.56 -8.48
C GLU A 90 -10.35 -11.29 -7.71
N ASP A 91 -9.23 -10.61 -7.46
CA ASP A 91 -8.06 -11.16 -6.75
C ASP A 91 -7.91 -10.68 -5.29
N HIS A 92 -8.77 -9.78 -4.81
CA HIS A 92 -8.58 -9.06 -3.52
C HIS A 92 -9.90 -8.87 -2.76
N ALA A 93 -9.85 -8.87 -1.43
CA ALA A 93 -11.02 -8.73 -0.54
C ALA A 93 -10.89 -7.57 0.44
#